data_AF-A0A9X9F1S6-F1
#
_entry.id   AF-A0A9X9F1S6-F1
#
_cell.length_a   1.000
_cell.length_b   1.000
_cell.length_c   1.000
_cell.angle_alpha   90.00
_cell.angle_beta   90.00
_cell.angle_gamma   90.00
#
_symmetry.space_group_name_H-M   'P 1'
#
loop_
_entity.id
_entity.type
_entity.pdbx_description
1 polymer ?
#
loop_
_entity_poly.entity_id
_entity_poly.type
_entity_poly.pdbx_seq_one_letter_code
_entity_poly.pdbx_strand_id
1 'polypeptide(L)'
;ADALDALARTIQNREFSYAILAAVRQKVRLHDYVYIHFEDERLVAPIMSLRNQNLLTEEEWSNWLHSIAIVEDIPHPQYDILVQNIRAFLRSLYFRALETEGSTAFTDDILETLKDLRRY
;
A
#
# COMPACT_ATOMS: atom_id res chain seq x y z
N ALA A 1 13.32 -2.27 3.78
CA ALA A 1 12.77 -1.00 4.29
C ALA A 1 12.90 -1.05 5.79
N ASP A 2 14.13 -0.97 6.28
CA ASP A 2 14.42 -1.63 7.56
C ASP A 2 14.14 -0.70 8.74
N ALA A 3 14.32 0.61 8.54
CA ALA A 3 13.97 1.63 9.54
C ALA A 3 12.45 1.86 9.64
N LEU A 4 11.74 1.98 8.51
CA LEU A 4 10.29 2.24 8.52
C LEU A 4 9.52 1.03 9.08
N ASP A 5 9.91 -0.20 8.73
CA ASP A 5 9.34 -1.41 9.31
C ASP A 5 9.63 -1.51 10.81
N ALA A 6 10.85 -1.23 11.25
CA ALA A 6 11.20 -1.22 12.67
C ALA A 6 10.36 -0.21 13.48
N LEU A 7 10.17 1.00 12.95
CA LEU A 7 9.28 2.01 13.53
C LEU A 7 7.83 1.52 13.58
N ALA A 8 7.34 0.96 12.47
CA ALA A 8 5.99 0.41 12.39
C ALA A 8 5.75 -0.66 13.45
N ARG A 9 6.72 -1.53 13.74
CA ARG A 9 6.59 -2.57 14.78
C ARG A 9 6.64 -2.03 16.20
N THR A 10 7.44 -0.99 16.44
CA THR A 10 7.78 -0.53 17.80
C THR A 10 6.77 0.48 18.33
N ILE A 11 6.26 1.37 17.48
CA ILE A 11 5.39 2.46 17.90
C ILE A 11 3.94 2.04 17.68
N GLN A 12 3.25 1.70 18.77
CA GLN A 12 1.83 1.35 18.77
C GLN A 12 0.99 2.59 19.08
N ASN A 13 0.85 3.47 18.09
CA ASN A 13 0.07 4.70 18.22
C ASN A 13 -0.70 4.97 16.93
N ARG A 14 -2.00 5.27 17.06
CA ARG A 14 -2.90 5.44 15.91
C ARG A 14 -2.50 6.61 15.00
N GLU A 15 -2.12 7.76 15.57
CA GLU A 15 -1.65 8.91 14.79
C GLU A 15 -0.38 8.58 14.00
N PHE A 16 0.54 7.85 14.64
CA PHE A 16 1.76 7.38 13.99
C PHE A 16 1.47 6.36 12.89
N SER A 17 0.49 5.47 13.08
CA SER A 17 0.03 4.55 12.03
C SER A 17 -0.44 5.34 10.80
N TYR A 18 -1.26 6.38 10.96
CA TYR A 18 -1.66 7.21 9.81
C TYR A 18 -0.48 7.94 9.16
N ALA A 19 0.50 8.39 9.94
CA ALA A 19 1.70 9.01 9.39
C ALA A 19 2.49 8.05 8.49
N ILE A 20 2.64 6.78 8.91
CA ILE A 20 3.26 5.74 8.09
C ILE A 20 2.40 5.46 6.84
N LEU A 21 1.07 5.31 7.00
CA LEU A 21 0.15 5.09 5.88
C LEU A 21 0.24 6.22 4.83
N ALA A 22 0.33 7.48 5.29
CA ALA A 22 0.51 8.64 4.42
C ALA A 22 1.87 8.61 3.70
N ALA A 23 2.95 8.29 4.42
CA ALA A 23 4.30 8.19 3.84
C ALA A 23 4.39 7.06 2.80
N VAL A 24 3.84 5.89 3.08
CA VAL A 24 3.79 4.77 2.13
C VAL A 24 2.94 5.15 0.93
N ARG A 25 1.75 5.73 1.12
CA ARG A 25 0.92 6.20 0.00
C ARG A 25 1.67 7.19 -0.89
N GLN A 26 2.36 8.17 -0.31
CA GLN A 26 3.16 9.13 -1.06
C GLN A 26 4.25 8.42 -1.89
N LYS A 27 4.92 7.43 -1.30
CA LYS A 27 5.95 6.64 -2.00
C LYS A 27 5.37 5.75 -3.10
N VAL A 28 4.17 5.20 -2.91
CA VAL A 28 3.42 4.41 -3.91
C VAL A 28 3.00 5.25 -5.10
N ARG A 29 2.66 6.51 -4.86
CA ARG A 29 2.21 7.42 -5.92
C ARG A 29 3.34 8.21 -6.59
N LEU A 30 4.61 7.85 -6.35
CA LEU A 30 5.72 8.41 -7.11
C LEU A 30 5.64 7.98 -8.57
N HIS A 31 5.87 8.92 -9.47
CA HIS A 31 5.73 8.72 -10.92
C HIS A 31 6.90 9.28 -11.73
N ASP A 32 8.02 9.58 -11.06
CA ASP A 32 9.26 10.01 -11.70
C ASP A 32 10.07 8.81 -12.23
N TYR A 33 9.86 7.62 -11.67
CA TYR A 33 10.52 6.37 -12.06
C TYR A 33 9.69 5.15 -11.66
N VAL A 34 9.82 4.06 -12.43
CA VAL A 34 9.25 2.76 -12.07
C VAL A 34 10.11 2.13 -10.99
N TYR A 35 9.47 1.51 -10.00
CA TYR A 35 10.15 0.81 -8.92
C TYR A 35 11.32 -0.06 -9.36
N ILE A 36 12.41 0.07 -8.61
CA ILE A 36 13.62 -0.72 -8.72
C ILE A 36 13.94 -1.30 -7.34
N HIS A 37 14.87 -2.26 -7.28
CA HIS A 37 15.36 -2.82 -6.00
C HIS A 37 14.24 -3.29 -5.04
N PHE A 38 13.19 -3.91 -5.59
CA PHE A 38 12.05 -4.46 -4.83
C PHE A 38 11.39 -3.42 -3.90
N GLU A 39 11.30 -2.17 -4.34
CA GLU A 39 10.67 -1.09 -3.56
C GLU A 39 9.24 -1.41 -3.13
N ASP A 40 8.47 -2.09 -3.97
CA ASP A 40 7.14 -2.60 -3.67
C ASP A 40 7.15 -3.54 -2.46
N GLU A 41 7.93 -4.62 -2.48
CA GLU A 41 8.02 -5.58 -1.37
C GLU A 41 8.55 -4.92 -0.09
N ARG A 42 9.50 -3.99 -0.24
CA ARG A 42 10.05 -3.24 0.88
C ARG A 42 8.98 -2.37 1.53
N LEU A 43 8.08 -1.75 0.76
CA LEU A 43 6.98 -0.92 1.31
C LEU A 43 5.86 -1.75 1.94
N VAL A 44 5.69 -3.01 1.56
CA VAL A 44 4.71 -3.92 2.17
C VAL A 44 5.04 -4.24 3.63
N ALA A 45 6.33 -4.37 3.97
CA ALA A 45 6.75 -4.73 5.34
C ALA A 45 6.14 -3.85 6.45
N PRO A 46 6.30 -2.50 6.43
CA PRO A 46 5.70 -1.65 7.45
C PRO A 46 4.17 -1.72 7.47
N ILE A 47 3.51 -1.96 6.32
CA ILE A 47 2.04 -2.08 6.26
C ILE A 47 1.56 -3.33 6.99
N MET A 48 2.21 -4.47 6.75
CA MET A 48 1.89 -5.71 7.47
C MET A 48 2.21 -5.60 8.96
N SER A 49 3.31 -4.92 9.31
CA SER A 49 3.65 -4.65 10.70
C SER A 49 2.58 -3.81 11.41
N LEU A 50 2.05 -2.76 10.77
CA LEU A 50 0.93 -1.98 11.31
C LEU A 50 -0.35 -2.80 11.41
N ARG A 51 -0.65 -3.60 10.39
CA ARG A 51 -1.85 -4.43 10.36
C ARG A 51 -1.89 -5.42 11.52
N ASN A 52 -0.75 -6.05 11.80
CA ASN A 52 -0.59 -6.98 12.92
C ASN A 52 -0.79 -6.34 14.30
N GLN A 53 -0.77 -5.01 14.42
CA GLN A 53 -1.06 -4.32 15.68
C GLN A 53 -2.55 -4.17 15.96
N ASN A 54 -3.43 -4.39 14.97
CA ASN A 54 -4.88 -4.27 15.10
C ASN A 54 -5.34 -2.90 15.66
N LEU A 55 -4.63 -1.81 15.35
CA LEU A 55 -4.94 -0.45 15.83
C LEU A 55 -5.94 0.30 14.97
N LEU A 56 -6.06 -0.09 13.69
CA LEU A 56 -6.95 0.51 12.70
C LEU A 56 -8.11 -0.44 12.42
N THR A 57 -9.28 0.12 12.13
CA THR A 57 -10.46 -0.65 11.73
C THR A 57 -10.35 -1.12 10.28
N GLU A 58 -11.16 -2.10 9.89
CA GLU A 58 -11.23 -2.55 8.49
C GLU A 58 -11.65 -1.40 7.56
N GLU A 59 -12.59 -0.53 7.99
CA GLU A 59 -13.00 0.66 7.23
C GLU A 59 -11.81 1.61 6.95
N GLU A 60 -10.91 1.77 7.92
CA GLU A 60 -9.73 2.63 7.76
C GLU A 60 -8.71 2.06 6.79
N TRP A 61 -8.51 0.74 6.83
CA TRP A 61 -7.71 0.03 5.85
C TRP A 61 -8.29 0.13 4.45
N SER A 62 -9.59 -0.09 4.32
CA SER A 62 -10.32 0.01 3.06
C SER A 62 -10.20 1.42 2.47
N ASN A 63 -10.49 2.45 3.28
CA ASN A 63 -10.35 3.85 2.87
C ASN A 63 -8.92 4.19 2.43
N TRP A 64 -7.91 3.69 3.14
CA TRP A 64 -6.53 3.90 2.77
C TRP A 64 -6.18 3.20 1.44
N LEU A 65 -6.57 1.93 1.24
CA LEU A 65 -6.35 1.19 -0.01
C LEU A 65 -6.96 1.91 -1.20
N HIS A 66 -8.24 2.30 -1.11
CA HIS A 66 -8.92 3.06 -2.16
C HIS A 66 -8.22 4.38 -2.46
N SER A 67 -7.69 5.07 -1.44
CA SER A 67 -6.97 6.34 -1.63
C SER A 67 -5.68 6.23 -2.46
N ILE A 68 -5.10 5.02 -2.57
CA ILE A 68 -3.90 4.76 -3.39
C ILE A 68 -4.26 4.70 -4.87
N ALA A 69 -5.40 4.09 -5.21
CA ALA A 69 -5.84 3.85 -6.59
C ALA A 69 -6.49 5.07 -7.26
N ILE A 70 -6.65 6.19 -6.54
CA ILE A 70 -7.07 7.46 -7.15
C ILE A 70 -5.93 7.95 -8.05
N VAL A 71 -6.11 7.86 -9.36
CA VAL A 71 -5.16 8.37 -10.35
C VAL A 71 -5.63 9.76 -10.81
N GLU A 72 -4.75 10.74 -10.70
CA GLU A 72 -5.00 12.10 -11.19
C GLU A 72 -4.70 12.18 -12.69
N ASP A 73 -5.28 13.16 -13.38
CA ASP A 73 -4.98 13.40 -14.80
C ASP A 73 -3.56 13.95 -14.94
N ILE A 74 -2.61 13.04 -15.17
CA ILE A 74 -1.18 13.34 -15.33
C ILE A 74 -0.72 12.95 -16.74
N PRO A 75 0.24 13.69 -17.34
CA PRO A 75 0.70 13.42 -18.68
C PRO A 75 1.43 12.07 -18.78
N HIS A 76 1.55 11.59 -20.01
CA HIS A 76 2.44 10.48 -20.33
C HIS A 76 3.89 10.99 -20.42
N PRO A 77 4.89 10.20 -19.96
CA PRO A 77 4.80 8.82 -19.48
C PRO A 77 4.53 8.66 -17.97
N GLN A 78 4.35 9.75 -17.22
CA GLN A 78 4.17 9.70 -15.76
C GLN A 78 2.95 8.87 -15.36
N TYR A 79 1.87 8.93 -16.16
CA TYR A 79 0.69 8.08 -15.99
C TYR A 79 1.04 6.58 -15.92
N ASP A 80 1.79 6.08 -16.90
CA ASP A 80 2.18 4.67 -16.98
C ASP A 80 3.05 4.26 -15.78
N ILE A 81 3.96 5.14 -15.38
CA ILE A 81 4.83 4.93 -14.22
C ILE A 81 4.00 4.82 -12.94
N LEU A 82 3.07 5.76 -12.72
CA LEU A 82 2.19 5.78 -11.56
C LEU A 82 1.37 4.49 -11.46
N VAL A 83 0.67 4.14 -12.54
CA VAL A 83 -0.18 2.95 -12.60
C VAL A 83 0.65 1.68 -12.38
N GLN A 84 1.85 1.61 -12.94
CA GLN A 84 2.74 0.47 -12.75
C GLN A 84 3.21 0.35 -11.29
N ASN A 85 3.58 1.45 -10.64
CA ASN A 85 4.02 1.45 -9.24
C ASN A 85 2.89 1.06 -8.27
N ILE A 86 1.69 1.62 -8.45
CA ILE A 86 0.49 1.24 -7.67
C ILE A 86 0.21 -0.25 -7.85
N ARG A 87 0.21 -0.73 -9.10
CA ARG A 87 -0.07 -2.13 -9.42
C ARG A 87 0.96 -3.09 -8.82
N ALA A 88 2.25 -2.75 -8.90
CA ALA A 88 3.32 -3.55 -8.31
C ALA A 88 3.15 -3.65 -6.79
N PHE A 89 2.95 -2.50 -6.12
CA PHE A 89 2.73 -2.45 -4.68
C PHE A 89 1.52 -3.28 -4.23
N LEU A 90 0.34 -3.08 -4.84
CA LEU A 90 -0.88 -3.79 -4.45
C LEU A 90 -0.79 -5.30 -4.67
N ARG A 91 -0.08 -5.75 -5.72
CA ARG A 91 0.17 -7.20 -5.93
C ARG A 91 1.06 -7.77 -4.84
N SER A 92 2.16 -7.08 -4.52
CA SER A 92 3.08 -7.52 -3.48
C SER A 92 2.41 -7.51 -2.10
N LEU A 93 1.53 -6.53 -1.83
CA LEU A 93 0.71 -6.48 -0.64
C LEU A 93 -0.29 -7.64 -0.57
N TYR A 94 -0.99 -7.93 -1.68
CA TYR A 94 -1.93 -9.04 -1.78
C TYR A 94 -1.27 -10.38 -1.44
N PHE A 95 -0.14 -10.70 -2.08
CA PHE A 95 0.54 -11.96 -1.85
C PHE A 95 1.05 -12.07 -0.41
N ARG A 96 1.62 -10.99 0.14
CA ARG A 96 2.07 -11.02 1.53
C ARG A 96 0.90 -11.19 2.50
N ALA A 97 -0.21 -10.47 2.29
CA ALA A 97 -1.39 -10.59 3.14
C ALA A 97 -1.97 -12.00 3.08
N LEU A 98 -2.06 -12.59 1.88
CA LEU A 98 -2.54 -13.96 1.67
C LEU A 98 -1.70 -15.01 2.41
N GLU A 99 -0.38 -14.82 2.52
CA GLU A 99 0.50 -15.73 3.27
C GLU A 99 0.34 -15.62 4.79
N THR A 100 0.00 -14.43 5.29
CA THR A 100 0.03 -14.14 6.73
C THR A 100 -1.34 -14.12 7.39
N GLU A 101 -2.42 -13.95 6.62
CA GLU A 101 -3.75 -13.73 7.18
C GLU A 101 -4.75 -14.85 6.92
N GLY A 102 -5.56 -15.12 7.94
CA GLY A 102 -6.71 -16.02 7.83
C GLY A 102 -8.00 -15.33 7.38
N SER A 103 -8.05 -13.99 7.30
CA SER A 103 -9.23 -13.21 6.91
C SER A 103 -9.17 -12.82 5.44
N THR A 104 -10.25 -13.07 4.68
CA THR A 104 -10.30 -12.72 3.26
C THR A 104 -10.60 -11.25 3.01
N ALA A 105 -11.18 -10.53 3.98
CA ALA A 105 -11.71 -9.18 3.77
C ALA A 105 -10.67 -8.20 3.21
N PHE A 106 -9.49 -8.12 3.80
CA PHE A 106 -8.45 -7.22 3.30
C PHE A 106 -7.85 -7.67 1.98
N THR A 107 -7.68 -8.97 1.77
CA THR A 107 -7.24 -9.47 0.46
C THR A 107 -8.29 -9.21 -0.62
N ASP A 108 -9.58 -9.23 -0.27
CA ASP A 108 -10.70 -8.91 -1.16
C ASP A 108 -10.69 -7.41 -1.49
N ASP A 109 -10.50 -6.52 -0.51
CA ASP A 109 -10.37 -5.07 -0.69
C ASP A 109 -9.17 -4.71 -1.59
N ILE A 110 -8.01 -5.37 -1.41
CA ILE A 110 -6.86 -5.18 -2.29
C ILE A 110 -7.20 -5.61 -3.72
N LEU A 111 -7.90 -6.74 -3.91
CA LEU A 111 -8.30 -7.22 -5.22
C LEU A 111 -9.32 -6.30 -5.88
N GLU A 112 -10.27 -5.73 -5.13
CA GLU A 112 -11.21 -4.73 -5.60
C GLU A 112 -10.47 -3.47 -6.07
N THR A 113 -9.58 -2.94 -5.23
CA THR A 113 -8.70 -1.81 -5.56
C THR A 113 -7.87 -2.07 -6.84
N LEU A 114 -7.34 -3.29 -7.00
CA LEU A 114 -6.62 -3.70 -8.21
C LEU A 114 -7.51 -3.79 -9.46
N LYS A 115 -8.80 -4.13 -9.31
CA LYS A 115 -9.76 -4.18 -10.43
C LYS A 115 -10.13 -2.78 -10.89
N ASP A 116 -10.32 -1.85 -9.95
CA ASP A 116 -10.64 -0.46 -10.28
C ASP A 116 -9.50 0.23 -11.02
N LEU A 117 -8.25 -0.06 -10.67
CA LEU A 117 -7.09 0.43 -11.40
C LEU A 117 -7.02 -0.05 -12.86
N ARG A 118 -7.67 -1.17 -13.23
CA ARG A 118 -7.69 -1.67 -14.62
C ARG A 118 -8.77 -1.01 -15.49
N ARG A 119 -9.69 -0.25 -14.89
CA ARG A 119 -10.77 0.41 -15.61
C ARG A 119 -10.31 1.72 -16.29
N TYR A 120 -9.08 2.14 -16.02
CA TYR A 120 -8.39 3.31 -16.57
C TYR A 120 -7.12 2.89 -17.29
#